data_AF-A0A4Y6PYI7-F1
#
_entry.id   AF-A0A4Y6PYI7-F1
#
_cell.length_a   1.000
_cell.length_b   1.000
_cell.length_c   1.000
_cell.angle_alpha   90.00
_cell.angle_beta   90.00
_cell.angle_gamma   90.00
#
_symmetry.space_group_name_H-M   'P 1'
#
loop_
_entity.id
_entity.type
_entity.pdbx_description
1 polymer ?
#
loop_
_entity_poly.entity_id
_entity_poly.type
_entity_poly.pdbx_seq_one_letter_code
_entity_poly.pdbx_strand_id
1 'polypeptide(L)'
;MAVSSRQAPAHSTPTAMHHPAQATFLVIYCTECQREVLSASDLDEHDQIVDVCMHCDRHLDRNDDSARWVDAHALTEHGYFVDGLDTAEDRHGGSGCRGGSCGVQQPE
;
A
#
# COMPACT_ATOMS: atom_id res chain seq x y z
N MET A 1 1.35 -69.59 -7.64
CA MET A 1 0.44 -68.47 -7.30
C MET A 1 1.28 -67.22 -7.23
N ALA A 2 1.13 -66.30 -8.19
CA ALA A 2 1.97 -65.10 -8.32
C ALA A 2 1.24 -63.91 -7.69
N VAL A 3 1.91 -63.18 -6.79
CA VAL A 3 1.39 -61.95 -6.18
C VAL A 3 2.12 -60.78 -6.83
N SER A 4 1.41 -60.04 -7.68
CA SER A 4 1.94 -58.90 -8.42
C SER A 4 1.75 -57.63 -7.59
N SER A 5 2.82 -57.17 -6.93
CA SER A 5 2.85 -55.86 -6.29
C SER A 5 2.83 -54.76 -7.36
N ARG A 6 1.77 -53.94 -7.37
CA ARG A 6 1.72 -52.71 -8.19
C ARG A 6 2.13 -51.53 -7.33
N GLN A 7 3.22 -50.90 -7.75
CA GLN A 7 3.75 -49.62 -7.28
C GLN A 7 2.75 -48.49 -7.56
N ALA A 8 2.61 -47.53 -6.63
CA ALA A 8 2.07 -46.20 -6.91
C ALA A 8 3.16 -45.16 -6.60
N PRO A 9 3.48 -44.23 -7.50
CA PRO A 9 4.42 -43.16 -7.19
C PRO A 9 3.71 -42.03 -6.44
N ALA A 10 4.12 -41.78 -5.20
CA ALA A 10 3.77 -40.57 -4.46
C ALA A 10 4.70 -39.44 -4.92
N HIS A 11 4.35 -38.77 -6.02
CA HIS A 11 4.90 -37.46 -6.34
C HIS A 11 3.82 -36.41 -6.05
N SER A 12 3.67 -36.08 -4.78
CA SER A 12 3.03 -34.82 -4.38
C SER A 12 4.06 -33.73 -4.58
N THR A 13 4.03 -33.07 -5.74
CA THR A 13 4.78 -31.84 -5.96
C THR A 13 4.32 -30.83 -4.90
N PRO A 14 5.23 -30.23 -4.11
CA PRO A 14 4.83 -29.13 -3.24
C PRO A 14 4.28 -28.02 -4.13
N THR A 15 3.01 -27.66 -3.95
CA THR A 15 2.45 -26.42 -4.46
C THR A 15 3.41 -25.32 -4.07
N ALA A 16 4.07 -24.70 -5.04
CA ALA A 16 4.85 -23.50 -4.79
C ALA A 16 3.91 -22.52 -4.09
N MET A 17 4.22 -22.21 -2.83
CA MET A 17 3.58 -21.10 -2.14
C MET A 17 3.91 -19.88 -2.97
N HIS A 18 2.94 -19.45 -3.78
CA HIS A 18 2.98 -18.18 -4.48
C HIS A 18 3.08 -17.14 -3.37
N HIS A 19 4.30 -16.69 -3.06
CA HIS A 19 4.46 -15.49 -2.25
C HIS A 19 3.81 -14.39 -3.08
N PRO A 20 2.73 -13.76 -2.61
CA PRO A 20 2.23 -12.57 -3.29
C PRO A 20 3.41 -11.60 -3.35
N ALA A 21 3.70 -11.07 -4.54
CA ALA A 21 4.66 -9.99 -4.68
C ALA A 21 4.28 -8.93 -3.64
N GLN A 22 5.21 -8.58 -2.75
CA GLN A 22 4.95 -7.59 -1.72
C GLN A 22 4.56 -6.29 -2.43
N ALA A 23 3.38 -5.75 -2.09
CA ALA A 23 2.90 -4.53 -2.71
C ALA A 23 3.87 -3.39 -2.39
N THR A 24 4.30 -2.67 -3.42
CA THR A 24 5.13 -1.47 -3.31
C THR A 24 4.37 -0.25 -3.82
N PHE A 25 4.72 0.91 -3.27
CA PHE A 25 4.04 2.17 -3.49
C PHE A 25 5.07 3.23 -3.87
N LEU A 26 4.72 4.09 -4.84
CA LEU A 26 5.60 5.14 -5.32
C LEU A 26 5.42 6.41 -4.47
N VAL A 27 6.47 6.86 -3.81
CA VAL A 27 6.52 8.11 -3.06
C VAL A 27 7.45 9.09 -3.79
N ILE A 28 7.02 10.35 -3.92
CA ILE A 28 7.75 11.42 -4.63
C ILE A 28 7.62 12.72 -3.82
N TYR A 29 8.64 13.59 -3.84
CA TYR A 29 8.53 14.93 -3.24
C TYR A 29 7.63 15.84 -4.09
N CYS A 30 6.52 16.31 -3.52
CA CYS A 30 5.66 17.29 -4.17
C CYS A 30 6.07 18.71 -3.76
N THR A 31 6.43 19.54 -4.74
CA THR A 31 6.86 20.93 -4.51
C THR A 31 5.75 21.85 -4.00
N GLU A 32 4.49 21.58 -4.37
CA GLU A 32 3.32 22.35 -3.89
C GLU A 32 2.99 22.00 -2.42
N CYS A 33 3.04 20.72 -2.05
CA CYS A 33 2.80 20.29 -0.67
C CYS A 33 4.04 20.41 0.23
N GLN A 34 5.22 20.65 -0.36
CA GLN A 34 6.53 20.70 0.30
C GLN A 34 6.85 19.47 1.17
N ARG A 35 6.40 18.29 0.73
CA ARG A 35 6.62 17.02 1.43
C ARG A 35 6.64 15.84 0.44
N GLU A 36 7.15 14.72 0.92
CA GLU A 36 7.03 13.43 0.23
C GLU A 36 5.58 12.93 0.31
N VAL A 37 5.03 12.51 -0.82
CA VAL A 37 3.63 12.13 -0.98
C VAL A 37 3.52 10.82 -1.74
N LEU A 38 2.46 10.06 -1.49
CA LEU A 38 2.05 8.94 -2.32
C LEU A 38 1.62 9.45 -3.70
N SER A 39 2.17 8.84 -4.76
CA SER A 39 1.73 9.05 -6.13
C SER A 39 0.49 8.23 -6.42
N ALA A 40 -0.52 8.85 -7.02
CA ALA A 40 -1.64 8.18 -7.66
C ALA A 40 -1.48 8.24 -9.18
N SER A 41 -2.02 7.26 -9.89
CA SER A 41 -2.09 7.29 -11.36
C SER A 41 -3.45 7.84 -11.79
N ASP A 42 -3.44 8.82 -12.69
CA ASP A 42 -4.63 9.41 -13.30
C ASP A 42 -4.52 9.43 -14.83
N LEU A 43 -5.62 9.71 -15.53
CA LEU A 43 -5.65 9.92 -16.98
C LEU A 43 -5.70 11.42 -17.29
N ASP A 44 -4.80 11.88 -18.15
CA ASP A 44 -4.83 13.26 -18.65
C ASP A 44 -5.87 13.46 -19.76
N GLU A 45 -5.91 14.68 -20.32
CA GLU A 45 -6.82 15.05 -21.42
C GLU A 45 -6.59 14.29 -22.74
N HIS A 46 -5.49 13.53 -22.86
CA HIS A 46 -5.13 12.72 -24.01
C HIS A 46 -5.18 11.21 -23.72
N ASP A 47 -5.89 10.80 -22.66
CA ASP A 47 -5.99 9.40 -22.18
C ASP A 47 -4.62 8.78 -21.86
N GLN A 48 -3.63 9.59 -21.48
CA GLN A 48 -2.32 9.11 -21.03
C GLN A 48 -2.28 8.96 -19.51
N ILE A 49 -1.63 7.90 -19.04
CA ILE A 49 -1.40 7.70 -17.61
C ILE A 49 -0.34 8.68 -17.12
N VAL A 50 -0.71 9.50 -16.15
CA VAL A 50 0.17 10.45 -15.47
C VAL A 50 0.21 10.13 -13.97
N ASP A 51 1.32 10.49 -13.32
CA ASP A 51 1.45 10.44 -11.86
C ASP A 51 1.02 11.78 -11.26
N VAL A 52 0.18 11.74 -10.23
CA VAL A 52 -0.34 12.92 -9.54
C VAL A 52 -0.21 12.80 -8.02
N CYS A 53 -0.04 13.95 -7.36
CA CYS A 53 0.01 14.04 -5.91
C CYS A 53 -1.35 13.70 -5.29
N MET A 54 -1.40 12.71 -4.38
CA MET A 54 -2.64 12.30 -3.71
C MET A 54 -3.30 13.39 -2.84
N HIS A 55 -2.65 14.54 -2.63
CA HIS A 55 -3.17 15.63 -1.79
C HIS A 55 -3.62 16.87 -2.55
N CYS A 56 -3.04 17.15 -3.71
CA CYS A 56 -3.30 18.40 -4.44
C CYS A 56 -3.46 18.20 -5.95
N ASP A 57 -3.45 16.94 -6.42
CA ASP A 57 -3.61 16.54 -7.82
C ASP A 57 -2.56 17.13 -8.79
N ARG A 58 -1.51 17.75 -8.25
CA ARG A 58 -0.40 18.27 -9.07
C ARG A 58 0.34 17.11 -9.72
N HIS A 59 0.63 17.25 -11.02
CA HIS A 59 1.45 16.29 -11.76
C HIS A 59 2.83 16.13 -11.11
N LEU A 60 3.26 14.88 -11.00
CA LEU A 60 4.55 14.46 -10.48
C LEU A 60 5.39 13.86 -11.61
N ASP A 61 6.69 14.11 -11.59
CA ASP A 61 7.63 13.44 -12.49
C ASP A 61 8.11 12.14 -11.83
N ARG A 62 7.74 11.00 -12.42
CA ARG A 62 8.18 9.68 -11.96
C ARG A 62 9.70 9.49 -12.01
N ASN A 63 10.41 10.26 -12.85
CA ASN A 63 11.86 10.18 -12.99
C ASN A 63 12.61 11.20 -12.12
N ASP A 64 11.90 11.93 -11.26
CA ASP A 64 12.54 12.83 -10.30
C ASP A 64 13.47 12.07 -9.35
N ASP A 65 14.58 12.68 -8.93
CA ASP A 65 15.56 12.06 -8.04
C ASP A 65 14.98 11.68 -6.65
N SER A 66 13.87 12.30 -6.25
CA SER A 66 13.16 11.95 -5.01
C SER A 66 12.25 10.72 -5.14
N ALA A 67 12.02 10.22 -6.36
CA ALA A 67 11.11 9.12 -6.61
C ALA A 67 11.65 7.81 -6.01
N ARG A 68 10.85 7.18 -5.14
CA ARG A 68 11.21 5.91 -4.52
C ARG A 68 10.03 4.98 -4.36
N TRP A 69 10.29 3.69 -4.54
CA TRP A 69 9.34 2.64 -4.23
C TRP A 69 9.55 2.19 -2.79
N VAL A 70 8.48 2.25 -1.99
CA VAL A 70 8.46 1.83 -0.59
C VAL A 70 7.50 0.65 -0.42
N ASP A 71 7.74 -0.20 0.57
CA ASP A 71 6.77 -1.22 0.96
C ASP A 71 5.61 -0.62 1.78
N ALA A 72 4.60 -1.45 2.07
CA ALA A 72 3.42 -1.00 2.81
C ALA A 72 3.73 -0.53 4.24
N HIS A 73 4.73 -1.12 4.91
CA HIS A 73 5.09 -0.75 6.27
C HIS A 73 5.75 0.64 6.28
N ALA A 74 6.70 0.87 5.38
CA ALA A 74 7.35 2.18 5.22
C ALA A 74 6.39 3.30 4.81
N LEU A 75 5.24 2.98 4.23
CA LEU A 75 4.22 3.96 3.87
C LEU A 75 3.59 4.66 5.10
N THR A 76 3.62 4.01 6.26
CA THR A 76 3.11 4.59 7.53
C THR A 76 3.93 5.79 8.00
N GLU A 77 5.23 5.82 7.71
CA GLU A 77 6.11 6.96 7.99
C GLU A 77 5.72 8.20 7.16
N HIS A 78 4.99 7.98 6.06
CA HIS A 78 4.42 9.01 5.20
C HIS A 78 2.99 9.42 5.58
N GLY A 79 2.42 8.80 6.62
CA GLY A 79 1.07 9.09 7.09
C GLY A 79 -0.05 8.40 6.31
N TYR A 80 0.26 7.36 5.53
CA TYR A 80 -0.74 6.50 4.91
C TYR A 80 -0.77 5.12 5.57
N PHE A 81 -1.91 4.46 5.52
CA PHE A 81 -2.07 3.09 6.00
C PHE A 81 -2.71 2.24 4.91
N VAL A 82 -2.47 0.94 4.96
CA VAL A 82 -3.09 -0.03 4.05
C VAL A 82 -3.95 -0.97 4.90
N ASP A 83 -5.26 -0.94 4.65
CA ASP A 83 -6.19 -1.78 5.39
C ASP A 83 -5.85 -3.27 5.26
N GLY A 84 -5.94 -3.99 6.38
CA GLY A 84 -5.60 -5.41 6.47
C GLY A 84 -4.11 -5.75 6.64
N LEU A 85 -3.22 -4.76 6.68
CA LEU A 85 -1.79 -4.94 7.02
C LEU A 85 -1.44 -4.50 8.45
N ASP A 86 -2.31 -3.70 9.06
CA ASP A 86 -2.16 -3.20 10.42
C ASP A 86 -2.33 -4.34 11.45
N THR A 87 -1.44 -4.39 12.45
CA THR A 87 -1.67 -5.20 13.64
C THR A 87 -2.62 -4.47 14.59
N ALA A 88 -3.23 -5.16 15.55
CA ALA A 88 -4.22 -4.56 16.46
C ALA A 88 -3.68 -3.36 17.29
N GLU A 89 -2.37 -3.12 17.28
CA GLU A 89 -1.68 -1.99 17.93
C GLU A 89 -1.55 -0.75 17.02
N ASP A 90 -1.71 -0.91 15.70
CA ASP A 90 -1.59 0.15 14.68
C ASP A 90 -2.93 0.87 14.43
N ARG A 91 -3.78 0.98 15.45
CA ARG A 91 -5.10 1.62 15.32
C ARG A 91 -4.96 3.12 15.09
N HIS A 92 -4.84 3.52 13.83
CA HIS A 92 -4.92 4.90 13.38
C HIS A 92 -6.37 5.40 13.52
N GLY A 93 -6.64 6.10 14.64
CA GLY A 93 -7.97 6.66 14.96
C GLY A 93 -8.50 6.38 16.37
N GLY A 94 -7.71 5.78 17.26
CA GLY A 94 -8.16 5.41 18.62
C GLY A 94 -8.50 6.57 19.58
N SER A 95 -8.13 7.81 19.26
CA SER A 95 -8.40 8.98 20.10
C SER A 95 -8.99 10.13 19.28
N GLY A 96 -10.24 9.97 18.84
CA GLY A 96 -11.08 11.16 18.63
C GLY A 96 -11.03 12.05 19.88
N CYS A 97 -11.24 13.37 19.73
CA CYS A 97 -11.30 14.34 20.82
C CYS A 97 -12.46 14.05 21.81
N ARG A 98 -12.46 12.92 22.51
CA ARG A 98 -13.45 12.60 23.53
C ARG A 98 -13.19 13.36 24.84
N GLY A 99 -12.06 14.06 24.92
CA GLY A 99 -11.66 14.88 26.07
C GLY A 99 -12.19 16.32 26.08
N GLY A 100 -13.00 16.72 25.10
CA GLY A 100 -13.68 18.03 25.09
C GLY A 100 -12.76 19.26 24.95
N SER A 101 -11.46 19.10 24.72
CA SER A 101 -10.48 20.20 24.65
C SER A 101 -10.27 20.80 23.27
N CYS A 102 -10.74 20.16 22.19
CA CYS A 102 -10.51 20.64 20.81
C CYS A 102 -11.65 21.51 20.24
N GLY A 103 -12.64 21.89 21.06
CA GLY A 103 -13.67 22.88 20.69
C GLY A 103 -14.69 22.42 19.64
N VAL A 104 -14.59 21.18 19.13
CA VAL A 104 -15.54 20.61 18.18
C VAL A 104 -16.38 19.55 18.88
N GLN A 105 -17.64 19.88 19.16
CA GLN A 105 -18.61 18.91 19.64
C GLN A 105 -19.22 18.21 18.43
N GLN A 106 -18.88 16.93 18.23
CA GLN A 106 -19.56 16.14 17.21
C GLN A 106 -20.99 15.84 17.69
N PRO A 107 -22.01 15.96 16.82
CA PRO A 107 -23.38 15.59 17.14
C PRO A 107 -23.47 14.08 17.40
N GLU A 108 -24.43 13.72 18.25
CA GLU A 108 -24.73 12.36 18.70
C GLU A 108 -25.15 11.38 17.59
#